data_AF-A0A812ID80-F1
#
_entry.id   AF-A0A812ID80-F1
#
_cell.length_a   1.000
_cell.length_b   1.000
_cell.length_c   1.000
_cell.angle_alpha   90.00
_cell.angle_beta   90.00
_cell.angle_gamma   90.00
#
_symmetry.space_group_name_H-M   'P 1'
#
loop_
_entity.id
_entity.type
_entity.pdbx_description
1 polymer ?
#
loop_
_entity_poly.entity_id
_entity_poly.type
_entity_poly.pdbx_seq_one_letter_code
_entity_poly.pdbx_strand_id
1 'polypeptide(L)'
;MESLVSGLAFLHHCGPEDEVFQMPPPSFPGEPVTKEFVEWPNPLYPCIIVNIGSGVSVLRVDQGTEDGASPFFTRLGGTATGGAAFLGLVRLLTSAKTFHECLALAQKGDSRNVNKLVSDIYGEEGCSSLGLAAGLNAAHFAKVTMKDFDNPCYNEADVAAAVLNMVVSASTVIARAFSRSVASTAASSKPVETKSTEEEKEDPRDGRIRRFHST
;
A
#
# COMPACT_ATOMS: atom_id res chain seq x y z
N MET A 1 -0.85 15.66 8.37
CA MET A 1 0.07 14.52 8.11
C MET A 1 1.07 14.41 9.24
N GLU A 2 1.66 15.51 9.71
CA GLU A 2 2.49 15.54 10.94
C GLU A 2 1.82 14.83 12.12
N SER A 3 0.59 15.20 12.49
CA SER A 3 -0.11 14.56 13.62
C SER A 3 -0.32 13.05 13.45
N LEU A 4 -0.42 12.55 12.22
CA LEU A 4 -0.51 11.11 11.95
C LEU A 4 0.82 10.41 12.25
N VAL A 5 1.93 11.00 11.80
CA VAL A 5 3.27 10.45 12.03
C VAL A 5 3.65 10.55 13.51
N SER A 6 3.42 11.71 14.14
CA SER A 6 3.64 11.90 15.57
C SER A 6 2.77 10.98 16.42
N GLY A 7 1.50 10.77 16.04
CA GLY A 7 0.60 9.85 16.72
C GLY A 7 1.08 8.40 16.63
N LEU A 8 1.52 7.95 15.45
CA LEU A 8 2.11 6.62 15.29
C LEU A 8 3.39 6.46 16.12
N ALA A 9 4.27 7.46 16.11
CA ALA A 9 5.49 7.47 16.93
C ALA A 9 5.16 7.38 18.43
N PHE A 10 4.14 8.11 18.87
CA PHE A 10 3.66 8.07 20.25
C PHE A 10 3.11 6.67 20.62
N LEU A 11 2.27 6.08 19.77
CA LEU A 11 1.74 4.74 20.02
C LEU A 11 2.86 3.68 20.07
N HIS A 12 3.83 3.75 19.16
CA HIS A 12 5.00 2.87 19.18
C HIS A 12 5.83 3.02 20.46
N HIS A 13 6.03 4.26 20.93
CA HIS A 13 6.70 4.53 22.19
C HIS A 13 5.93 3.97 23.40
N CYS A 14 4.61 4.06 23.41
CA CYS A 14 3.76 3.50 24.47
C CYS A 14 3.68 1.97 24.42
N GLY A 15 3.81 1.38 23.24
CA GLY A 15 3.80 -0.07 23.02
C GLY A 15 2.55 -0.82 23.49
N PRO A 16 1.30 -0.35 23.26
CA PRO A 16 0.10 -1.12 23.62
C PRO A 16 0.05 -2.45 22.86
N GLU A 17 -0.27 -3.54 23.55
CA GLU A 17 -0.24 -4.91 23.02
C GLU A 17 -1.33 -5.19 21.97
N ASP A 18 -2.41 -4.40 21.95
CA ASP A 18 -3.61 -4.62 21.14
C ASP A 18 -3.82 -3.57 20.03
N GLU A 19 -2.76 -2.87 19.63
CA GLU A 19 -2.84 -1.82 18.61
C GLU A 19 -2.41 -2.31 17.22
N VAL A 20 -1.33 -3.09 17.13
CA VAL A 20 -0.80 -3.57 15.85
C VAL A 20 -1.27 -4.99 15.58
N PHE A 21 -1.84 -5.21 14.40
CA PHE A 21 -2.29 -6.54 13.99
C PHE A 21 -2.10 -6.77 12.50
N GLN A 22 -2.07 -8.04 12.13
CA GLN A 22 -2.09 -8.51 10.75
C GLN A 22 -3.25 -9.48 10.53
N MET A 23 -3.55 -9.73 9.27
CA MET A 23 -4.53 -10.71 8.83
C MET A 23 -3.87 -11.56 7.75
N PRO A 24 -3.12 -12.62 8.12
CA PRO A 24 -2.42 -13.43 7.16
C PRO A 24 -3.42 -14.18 6.26
N PRO A 25 -3.01 -14.56 5.04
CA PRO A 25 -3.83 -15.44 4.22
C PRO A 25 -4.12 -16.75 4.95
N PRO A 26 -5.30 -17.36 4.74
CA PRO A 26 -5.65 -18.61 5.40
C PRO A 26 -4.68 -19.73 4.99
N SER A 27 -4.34 -20.62 5.93
CA SER A 27 -3.42 -21.72 5.67
C SER A 27 -4.04 -22.76 4.73
N PHE A 28 -5.35 -22.97 4.87
CA PHE A 28 -6.12 -23.88 4.03
C PHE A 28 -7.31 -23.19 3.34
N PRO A 29 -7.69 -23.62 2.12
CA PRO A 29 -8.89 -23.10 1.46
C PRO A 29 -10.14 -23.31 2.32
N GLY A 30 -10.90 -22.23 2.53
CA GLY A 30 -12.15 -22.26 3.31
C GLY A 30 -11.99 -21.96 4.80
N GLU A 31 -10.77 -21.81 5.30
CA GLU A 31 -10.55 -21.31 6.66
C GLU A 31 -10.87 -19.80 6.76
N PRO A 32 -11.44 -19.35 7.89
CA PRO A 32 -11.65 -17.94 8.14
C PRO A 32 -10.29 -17.24 8.32
N VAL A 33 -10.17 -16.04 7.75
CA VAL A 33 -9.02 -15.16 8.03
C VAL A 33 -9.15 -14.62 9.45
N THR A 34 -8.16 -14.88 10.28
CA THR A 34 -8.12 -14.43 11.68
C THR A 34 -7.27 -13.18 11.84
N LYS A 35 -7.71 -12.30 12.74
CA LYS A 35 -6.92 -11.16 13.22
C LYS A 35 -5.86 -11.68 14.18
N GLU A 36 -4.61 -11.34 13.95
CA GLU A 36 -3.48 -11.69 14.81
C GLU A 36 -2.79 -10.40 15.29
N PHE A 37 -2.82 -10.15 16.60
CA PHE A 37 -2.02 -9.07 17.19
C PHE A 37 -0.54 -9.43 17.09
N VAL A 38 0.28 -8.44 16.77
CA VAL A 38 1.72 -8.61 16.59
C VAL A 38 2.47 -7.58 17.43
N GLU A 39 3.70 -7.91 17.78
CA GLU A 39 4.59 -6.95 18.44
C GLU A 39 4.85 -5.74 17.55
N TRP A 40 5.06 -4.59 18.20
CA TRP A 40 5.46 -3.37 17.52
C TRP A 40 6.79 -3.58 16.75
N PRO A 41 6.87 -3.15 15.48
CA PRO A 41 8.11 -3.23 14.73
C PRO A 41 9.25 -2.47 15.43
N ASN A 42 10.43 -3.10 15.56
CA ASN A 42 11.62 -2.46 16.11
C ASN A 42 12.83 -2.77 15.21
N PRO A 43 13.42 -1.76 14.52
CA PRO A 43 13.02 -0.35 14.50
C PRO A 43 11.67 -0.13 13.77
N LEU A 44 10.93 0.93 14.14
CA LEU A 44 9.68 1.30 13.47
C LEU A 44 9.90 1.84 12.05
N TYR A 45 11.03 2.52 11.84
CA TYR A 45 11.37 3.20 10.60
C TYR A 45 12.53 2.51 9.89
N PRO A 46 12.61 2.61 8.55
CA PRO A 46 11.66 3.28 7.66
C PRO A 46 10.36 2.50 7.49
N CYS A 47 9.24 3.20 7.30
CA CYS A 47 7.94 2.57 7.03
C CYS A 47 7.12 3.34 5.98
N ILE A 48 6.12 2.66 5.42
CA ILE A 48 5.10 3.28 4.58
C ILE A 48 3.78 3.30 5.32
N ILE A 49 3.17 4.48 5.41
CA ILE A 49 1.84 4.66 5.97
C ILE A 49 0.87 4.88 4.82
N VAL A 50 -0.16 4.03 4.75
CA VAL A 50 -1.28 4.18 3.82
C VAL A 50 -2.48 4.66 4.62
N ASN A 51 -2.73 5.96 4.61
CA ASN A 51 -3.85 6.54 5.33
C ASN A 51 -5.09 6.57 4.44
N ILE A 52 -6.11 5.77 4.78
CA ILE A 52 -7.38 5.68 4.05
C ILE A 52 -8.45 6.48 4.80
N GLY A 53 -8.77 7.66 4.27
CA GLY A 53 -9.90 8.50 4.70
C GLY A 53 -10.89 8.70 3.55
N SER A 54 -11.37 9.93 3.35
CA SER A 54 -12.19 10.27 2.17
C SER A 54 -11.47 9.93 0.85
N GLY A 55 -10.19 10.27 0.76
CA GLY A 55 -9.24 9.76 -0.23
C GLY A 55 -8.15 8.93 0.45
N VAL A 56 -7.10 8.59 -0.29
CA VAL A 56 -5.96 7.80 0.21
C VAL A 56 -4.68 8.62 0.07
N SER A 57 -3.86 8.65 1.11
CA SER A 57 -2.51 9.24 1.07
C SER A 57 -1.47 8.20 1.46
N VAL A 58 -0.39 8.12 0.68
CA VAL A 58 0.74 7.22 0.92
C VAL A 58 1.95 8.05 1.32
N LEU A 59 2.46 7.80 2.52
CA LEU A 59 3.60 8.49 3.10
C LEU A 59 4.76 7.50 3.29
N ARG A 60 5.98 7.95 2.97
CA ARG A 60 7.20 7.33 3.48
C ARG A 60 7.58 8.07 4.74
N VAL A 61 7.90 7.32 5.80
CA VAL A 61 8.44 7.88 7.04
C VAL A 61 9.83 7.29 7.25
N ASP A 62 10.79 8.15 7.48
CA ASP A 62 12.19 7.80 7.71
C ASP A 62 12.59 8.21 9.13
N GLN A 63 13.60 7.51 9.65
CA GLN A 63 14.21 7.85 10.92
C GLN A 63 14.89 9.21 10.82
N GLY A 64 14.83 10.02 11.88
CA GLY A 64 15.62 11.25 11.98
C GLY A 64 17.11 10.95 11.87
N THR A 65 17.88 11.90 11.32
CA THR A 65 19.30 11.70 10.98
C THR A 65 20.26 11.74 12.17
N GLU A 66 19.77 12.12 13.35
CA GLU A 66 20.55 12.24 14.58
C GLU A 66 19.82 11.55 15.75
N ASP A 67 20.56 11.14 16.78
CA ASP A 67 19.99 10.52 17.97
C ASP A 67 19.00 11.49 18.65
N GLY A 68 17.74 11.07 18.78
CA GLY A 68 16.66 11.89 19.32
C GLY A 68 15.98 12.83 18.31
N ALA A 69 16.39 12.82 17.04
CA ALA A 69 15.70 13.57 15.99
C ALA A 69 14.30 13.01 15.71
N SER A 70 13.34 13.91 15.52
CA SER A 70 11.97 13.53 15.13
C SER A 70 11.96 12.84 13.76
N PRO A 71 11.07 11.85 13.54
CA PRO A 71 10.91 11.25 12.23
C PRO A 71 10.44 12.30 11.23
N PHE A 72 10.95 12.21 10.00
CA PHE A 72 10.47 13.04 8.90
C PHE A 72 9.71 12.18 7.90
N PHE A 73 8.78 12.80 7.17
CA PHE A 73 7.96 12.09 6.20
C PHE A 73 7.88 12.81 4.87
N THR A 74 7.75 12.03 3.80
CA THR A 74 7.50 12.51 2.45
C THR A 74 6.21 11.89 1.94
N ARG A 75 5.31 12.71 1.39
CA ARG A 75 4.13 12.20 0.69
C ARG A 75 4.54 11.68 -0.67
N LEU A 76 4.49 10.36 -0.83
CA LEU A 76 4.80 9.69 -2.10
C LEU A 76 3.68 9.89 -3.13
N GLY A 77 2.44 9.95 -2.66
CA GLY A 77 1.28 10.12 -3.53
C GLY A 77 -0.03 9.75 -2.85
N GLY A 78 -0.99 9.31 -3.65
CA GLY A 78 -2.32 8.92 -3.18
C GLY A 78 -3.33 8.75 -4.30
N THR A 79 -4.58 8.46 -3.93
CA THR A 79 -5.71 8.39 -4.86
C THR A 79 -6.93 9.10 -4.27
N ALA A 80 -7.76 9.69 -5.13
CA ALA A 80 -9.07 10.23 -4.74
C ALA A 80 -10.11 9.12 -4.48
N THR A 81 -9.81 7.88 -4.87
CA THR A 81 -10.68 6.70 -4.71
C THR A 81 -10.50 6.09 -3.32
N GLY A 82 -10.93 6.81 -2.28
CA GLY A 82 -10.92 6.34 -0.88
C GLY A 82 -12.31 6.01 -0.36
N GLY A 83 -12.51 6.16 0.96
CA GLY A 83 -13.77 5.87 1.64
C GLY A 83 -14.95 6.73 1.16
N ALA A 84 -14.71 7.96 0.73
CA ALA A 84 -15.77 8.81 0.17
C ALA A 84 -16.22 8.33 -1.21
N ALA A 85 -15.31 7.77 -2.01
CA ALA A 85 -15.67 7.14 -3.28
C ALA A 85 -16.51 5.87 -3.04
N PHE A 86 -16.13 5.04 -2.06
CA PHE A 86 -16.96 3.88 -1.66
C PHE A 86 -18.37 4.33 -1.24
N LEU A 87 -18.46 5.20 -0.24
CA LEU A 87 -19.74 5.66 0.29
C LEU A 87 -20.59 6.35 -0.78
N GLY A 88 -20.00 7.27 -1.55
CA GLY A 88 -20.70 8.05 -2.57
C GLY A 88 -21.25 7.16 -3.69
N LEU A 89 -20.43 6.27 -4.24
CA LEU A 89 -20.85 5.39 -5.34
C LEU A 89 -21.88 4.38 -4.88
N VAL A 90 -21.71 3.74 -3.71
CA VAL A 90 -22.72 2.79 -3.20
C VAL A 90 -24.05 3.50 -2.96
N ARG A 91 -24.06 4.72 -2.43
CA ARG A 91 -25.29 5.50 -2.23
C ARG A 91 -25.98 5.90 -3.54
N LEU A 92 -25.21 6.13 -4.61
CA LEU A 92 -25.73 6.44 -5.93
C LEU A 92 -26.30 5.21 -6.64
N LEU A 93 -25.67 4.05 -6.44
CA LEU A 93 -25.95 2.83 -7.19
C LEU A 93 -26.88 1.85 -6.46
N THR A 94 -27.17 2.09 -5.17
CA THR A 94 -27.94 1.16 -4.33
C THR A 94 -28.91 1.89 -3.38
N SER A 95 -29.76 1.11 -2.74
CA SER A 95 -30.67 1.57 -1.69
C SER A 95 -29.97 1.97 -0.39
N ALA A 96 -28.73 1.52 -0.11
CA ALA A 96 -28.00 1.85 1.12
C ALA A 96 -27.68 3.35 1.25
N LYS A 97 -27.76 3.89 2.47
CA LYS A 97 -27.63 5.33 2.75
C LYS A 97 -26.53 5.65 3.75
N THR A 98 -26.33 4.82 4.77
CA THR A 98 -25.28 5.01 5.78
C THR A 98 -24.03 4.21 5.47
N PHE A 99 -22.88 4.61 6.01
CA PHE A 99 -21.63 3.85 5.82
C PHE A 99 -21.73 2.40 6.29
N HIS A 100 -22.38 2.17 7.43
CA HIS A 100 -22.60 0.83 7.98
C HIS A 100 -23.53 0.00 7.09
N GLU A 101 -24.61 0.58 6.56
CA GLU A 101 -25.47 -0.10 5.59
C GLU A 101 -24.71 -0.46 4.32
N CYS A 102 -23.91 0.45 3.77
CA CYS A 102 -23.09 0.19 2.59
C CYS A 102 -22.13 -0.99 2.82
N LEU A 103 -21.47 -1.04 4.00
CA LEU A 103 -20.55 -2.12 4.35
C LEU A 103 -21.30 -3.45 4.56
N ALA A 104 -22.42 -3.44 5.27
CA ALA A 104 -23.25 -4.62 5.50
C ALA A 104 -23.86 -5.16 4.20
N LEU A 105 -24.17 -4.28 3.24
CA LEU A 105 -24.62 -4.64 1.92
C LEU A 105 -23.48 -5.27 1.11
N ALA A 106 -22.29 -4.65 1.11
CA ALA A 106 -21.10 -5.19 0.44
C ALA A 106 -20.69 -6.56 0.98
N GLN A 107 -20.83 -6.82 2.28
CA GLN A 107 -20.50 -8.11 2.90
C GLN A 107 -21.39 -9.27 2.39
N LYS A 108 -22.61 -8.97 1.95
CA LYS A 108 -23.55 -9.98 1.43
C LYS A 108 -23.40 -10.23 -0.06
N GLY A 109 -22.65 -9.38 -0.75
CA GLY A 109 -22.51 -9.41 -2.19
C GLY A 109 -21.34 -10.24 -2.69
N ASP A 110 -21.43 -10.67 -3.94
CA ASP A 110 -20.33 -11.29 -4.66
C ASP A 110 -19.89 -10.39 -5.82
N SER A 111 -18.77 -9.71 -5.63
CA SER A 111 -18.19 -8.82 -6.64
C SER A 111 -17.90 -9.53 -7.97
N ARG A 112 -17.76 -10.86 -8.01
CA ARG A 112 -17.49 -11.64 -9.23
C ARG A 112 -18.68 -11.62 -10.21
N ASN A 113 -19.89 -11.30 -9.74
CA ASN A 113 -21.06 -11.14 -10.61
C ASN A 113 -21.00 -9.85 -11.45
N VAL A 114 -20.23 -8.87 -10.99
CA VAL A 114 -20.11 -7.51 -11.54
C VAL A 114 -18.73 -7.27 -12.18
N ASN A 115 -17.66 -7.74 -11.54
CA ASN A 115 -16.29 -7.65 -12.03
C ASN A 115 -15.96 -8.79 -13.00
N LYS A 116 -15.02 -8.53 -13.90
CA LYS A 116 -14.39 -9.57 -14.72
C LYS A 116 -13.08 -10.01 -14.05
N LEU A 117 -12.92 -11.32 -13.88
CA LEU A 117 -11.72 -11.96 -13.34
C LEU A 117 -10.71 -12.25 -14.44
N VAL A 118 -9.46 -12.53 -14.06
CA VAL A 118 -8.42 -12.96 -15.02
C VAL A 118 -8.82 -14.30 -15.66
N SER A 119 -9.42 -15.21 -14.90
CA SER A 119 -9.92 -16.49 -15.44
C SER A 119 -11.06 -16.30 -16.46
N ASP A 120 -11.86 -15.24 -16.36
CA ASP A 120 -12.89 -14.91 -17.36
C ASP A 120 -12.28 -14.47 -18.71
N ILE A 121 -10.97 -14.21 -18.78
CA ILE A 121 -10.25 -13.83 -20.01
C ILE A 121 -9.39 -14.99 -20.52
N TYR A 122 -8.65 -15.64 -19.62
CA TYR A 122 -7.60 -16.60 -19.99
C TYR A 122 -7.93 -18.06 -19.63
N GLY A 123 -9.02 -18.32 -18.90
CA GLY A 123 -9.28 -19.63 -18.31
C GLY A 123 -8.27 -20.02 -17.23
N GLU A 124 -8.49 -21.14 -16.56
CA GLU A 124 -7.62 -21.61 -15.46
C GLU A 124 -6.20 -21.98 -15.94
N GLU A 125 -6.08 -22.65 -17.09
CA GLU A 125 -4.79 -23.03 -17.67
C GLU A 125 -3.99 -21.80 -18.11
N GLY A 126 -4.66 -20.80 -18.71
CA GLY A 126 -4.02 -19.55 -19.09
C GLY A 126 -3.55 -18.74 -17.88
N CYS A 127 -4.31 -18.71 -16.80
CA CYS A 127 -3.89 -18.07 -15.54
C CYS A 127 -2.61 -18.73 -14.99
N SER A 128 -2.58 -20.06 -14.96
CA SER A 128 -1.45 -20.84 -14.46
C SER A 128 -0.17 -20.60 -15.29
N SER A 129 -0.29 -20.57 -16.61
CA SER A 129 0.86 -20.33 -17.50
C SER A 129 1.45 -18.91 -17.39
N LEU A 130 0.60 -17.92 -17.06
CA LEU A 130 1.01 -16.53 -16.87
C LEU A 130 1.44 -16.21 -15.43
N GLY A 131 1.30 -17.14 -14.50
CA GLY A 131 1.55 -16.90 -13.08
C GLY A 131 0.58 -15.89 -12.46
N LEU A 132 -0.66 -15.80 -12.97
CA LEU A 132 -1.70 -14.93 -12.46
C LEU A 132 -2.70 -15.73 -11.63
N ALA A 133 -3.14 -15.17 -10.51
CA ALA A 133 -4.22 -15.78 -9.73
C ALA A 133 -5.54 -15.69 -10.51
N ALA A 134 -6.19 -16.82 -10.73
CA ALA A 134 -7.46 -16.91 -11.48
C ALA A 134 -8.55 -15.98 -10.91
N GLY A 135 -8.64 -15.89 -9.58
CA GLY A 135 -9.59 -15.03 -8.87
C GLY A 135 -9.23 -13.54 -8.83
N LEU A 136 -8.13 -13.11 -9.45
CA LEU A 136 -7.75 -11.69 -9.50
C LEU A 136 -8.75 -10.93 -10.38
N ASN A 137 -9.17 -9.73 -9.95
CA ASN A 137 -9.96 -8.84 -10.80
C ASN A 137 -9.11 -8.38 -11.99
N ALA A 138 -9.56 -8.69 -13.21
CA ALA A 138 -8.99 -8.14 -14.44
C ALA A 138 -9.58 -6.76 -14.76
N ALA A 139 -10.88 -6.58 -14.56
CA ALA A 139 -11.56 -5.31 -14.77
C ALA A 139 -12.78 -5.15 -13.85
N HIS A 140 -12.84 -4.04 -13.12
CA HIS A 140 -13.98 -3.71 -12.27
C HIS A 140 -15.21 -3.34 -13.11
N PHE A 141 -16.39 -3.80 -12.71
CA PHE A 141 -17.69 -3.54 -13.38
C PHE A 141 -17.83 -4.02 -14.84
N ALA A 142 -16.82 -4.72 -15.39
CA ALA A 142 -16.81 -5.08 -16.80
C ALA A 142 -17.94 -6.06 -17.22
N LYS A 143 -18.50 -6.85 -16.30
CA LYS A 143 -19.64 -7.71 -16.65
C LYS A 143 -20.93 -6.91 -16.88
N VAL A 144 -21.02 -5.69 -16.33
CA VAL A 144 -22.16 -4.79 -16.54
C VAL A 144 -22.23 -4.32 -17.99
N THR A 145 -21.09 -4.16 -18.67
CA THR A 145 -21.07 -3.72 -20.08
C THR A 145 -21.36 -4.86 -21.07
N MET A 146 -21.38 -6.10 -20.61
CA MET A 146 -21.53 -7.31 -21.45
C MET A 146 -22.89 -7.99 -21.29
N LYS A 147 -23.60 -7.70 -20.20
CA LYS A 147 -24.92 -8.28 -19.88
C LYS A 147 -26.03 -7.34 -20.36
N ASP A 148 -27.17 -7.91 -20.74
CA ASP A 148 -28.36 -7.12 -21.05
C ASP A 148 -28.73 -6.26 -19.83
N PHE A 149 -28.86 -4.95 -20.05
CA PHE A 149 -29.26 -4.01 -19.00
C PHE A 149 -30.66 -4.32 -18.44
N ASP A 150 -31.54 -4.93 -19.25
CA ASP A 150 -32.92 -5.24 -18.89
C ASP A 150 -33.04 -6.51 -18.01
N ASN A 151 -32.00 -7.35 -17.95
CA ASN A 151 -31.99 -8.53 -17.09
C ASN A 151 -30.60 -8.77 -16.47
N PRO A 152 -30.16 -7.89 -15.54
CA PRO A 152 -28.87 -8.00 -14.92
C PRO A 152 -28.82 -9.22 -14.00
N CYS A 153 -27.85 -10.12 -14.21
CA CYS A 153 -27.54 -11.19 -13.24
C CYS A 153 -26.55 -10.71 -12.17
N TYR A 154 -26.86 -9.58 -11.54
CA TYR A 154 -26.23 -9.06 -10.34
C TYR A 154 -27.28 -8.31 -9.51
N ASN A 155 -27.06 -8.20 -8.20
CA ASN A 155 -27.93 -7.45 -7.30
C ASN A 155 -27.20 -6.24 -6.68
N GLU A 156 -27.90 -5.41 -5.91
CA GLU A 156 -27.28 -4.25 -5.24
C GLU A 156 -26.13 -4.62 -4.30
N ALA A 157 -26.19 -5.79 -3.64
CA ALA A 157 -25.13 -6.28 -2.78
C ALA A 157 -23.85 -6.57 -3.58
N ASP A 158 -23.99 -7.21 -4.74
CA ASP A 158 -22.86 -7.48 -5.65
C ASP A 158 -22.22 -6.18 -6.14
N VAL A 159 -23.02 -5.16 -6.43
CA VAL A 159 -22.55 -3.82 -6.81
C VAL A 159 -21.78 -3.18 -5.66
N ALA A 160 -22.32 -3.21 -4.44
CA ALA A 160 -21.64 -2.68 -3.25
C ALA A 160 -20.30 -3.40 -3.00
N ALA A 161 -20.27 -4.72 -3.13
CA ALA A 161 -19.06 -5.53 -3.02
C ALA A 161 -18.03 -5.18 -4.10
N ALA A 162 -18.49 -4.91 -5.34
CA ALA A 162 -17.62 -4.51 -6.45
C ALA A 162 -17.01 -3.12 -6.24
N VAL A 163 -17.79 -2.14 -5.75
CA VAL A 163 -17.27 -0.80 -5.39
C VAL A 163 -16.22 -0.92 -4.27
N LEU A 164 -16.49 -1.70 -3.22
CA LEU A 164 -15.54 -1.92 -2.13
C LEU A 164 -14.23 -2.53 -2.65
N ASN A 165 -14.32 -3.58 -3.47
CA ASN A 165 -13.17 -4.22 -4.09
C ASN A 165 -12.35 -3.23 -4.92
N MET A 166 -13.00 -2.37 -5.71
CA MET A 166 -12.32 -1.36 -6.53
C MET A 166 -11.50 -0.38 -5.67
N VAL A 167 -12.10 0.16 -4.62
CA VAL A 167 -11.46 1.12 -3.71
C VAL A 167 -10.27 0.49 -2.97
N VAL A 168 -10.45 -0.71 -2.42
CA VAL A 168 -9.38 -1.45 -1.72
C VAL A 168 -8.26 -1.85 -2.67
N SER A 169 -8.60 -2.32 -3.88
CA SER A 169 -7.60 -2.73 -4.88
C SER A 169 -6.77 -1.54 -5.35
N ALA A 170 -7.40 -0.39 -5.63
CA ALA A 170 -6.69 0.83 -6.02
C ALA A 170 -5.68 1.26 -4.94
N SER A 171 -6.10 1.23 -3.67
CA SER A 171 -5.23 1.56 -2.52
C SER A 171 -4.05 0.60 -2.41
N THR A 172 -4.31 -0.71 -2.54
CA THR A 172 -3.31 -1.77 -2.39
C THR A 172 -2.28 -1.75 -3.52
N VAL A 173 -2.71 -1.54 -4.77
CA VAL A 173 -1.81 -1.47 -5.94
C VAL A 173 -0.86 -0.27 -5.81
N ILE A 174 -1.39 0.90 -5.44
CA ILE A 174 -0.58 2.11 -5.24
C ILE A 174 0.40 1.92 -4.08
N ALA A 175 -0.05 1.38 -2.94
CA ALA A 175 0.80 1.08 -1.79
C ALA A 175 1.94 0.13 -2.16
N ARG A 176 1.65 -0.95 -2.89
CA ARG A 176 2.66 -1.93 -3.33
C ARG A 176 3.65 -1.32 -4.34
N ALA A 177 3.18 -0.49 -5.27
CA ALA A 177 4.04 0.20 -6.23
C ALA A 177 5.03 1.13 -5.52
N PHE A 178 4.55 1.94 -4.56
CA PHE A 178 5.41 2.80 -3.76
C PHE A 178 6.36 2.02 -2.86
N SER A 179 5.91 0.92 -2.26
CA SER A 179 6.76 0.04 -1.43
C SER A 179 7.96 -0.49 -2.21
N ARG A 180 7.74 -0.93 -3.45
CA ARG A 180 8.82 -1.41 -4.33
C ARG A 180 9.76 -0.28 -4.76
N SER A 181 9.22 0.89 -5.09
CA SER A 181 10.03 2.06 -5.47
C SER A 181 10.96 2.49 -4.34
N VAL A 182 10.44 2.56 -3.11
CA VAL A 182 11.24 2.91 -1.92
C VAL A 182 12.32 1.87 -1.64
N ALA A 183 11.99 0.58 -1.71
CA ALA A 183 12.96 -0.51 -1.50
C ALA A 183 14.09 -0.50 -2.56
N SER A 184 13.76 -0.23 -3.83
CA SER A 184 14.75 -0.13 -4.92
C SER A 184 15.72 1.03 -4.71
N THR A 185 15.23 2.18 -4.25
CA THR A 185 16.07 3.36 -3.98
C THR A 185 17.01 3.10 -2.81
N ALA A 186 16.54 2.42 -1.75
CA ALA A 186 17.39 2.03 -0.61
C ALA A 186 18.47 1.01 -0.98
N ALA A 187 18.20 0.08 -1.90
CA ALA A 187 19.18 -0.88 -2.38
C ALA A 187 20.25 -0.26 -3.31
N SER A 188 19.92 0.86 -3.97
CA SER A 188 20.85 1.58 -4.85
C SER A 188 21.77 2.54 -4.09
N SER A 189 21.42 2.94 -2.86
CA SER A 189 22.31 3.71 -1.98
C SER A 189 23.27 2.77 -1.24
N LYS A 190 24.21 2.13 -1.96
CA LYS A 190 25.45 1.66 -1.31
C LYS A 190 26.24 2.90 -0.84
N PRO A 191 26.97 2.85 0.28
CA PRO A 191 27.85 3.94 0.65
C PRO A 191 28.83 4.14 -0.50
N VAL A 192 28.90 5.34 -1.04
CA VAL A 192 30.06 5.75 -1.84
C VAL A 192 31.24 5.61 -0.89
N GLU A 193 32.13 4.64 -1.14
CA GLU A 193 33.48 4.70 -0.58
C GLU A 193 34.02 6.05 -0.99
N THR A 194 34.13 6.97 -0.03
CA THR A 194 34.95 8.16 -0.17
C THR A 194 36.36 7.66 -0.41
N LYS A 195 36.75 7.55 -1.69
CA LYS A 195 38.16 7.47 -2.05
C LYS A 195 38.80 8.71 -1.45
N SER A 196 39.58 8.52 -0.40
CA SER A 196 40.53 9.52 0.09
C SER A 196 41.44 9.86 -1.08
N THR A 197 41.23 11.04 -1.68
CA THR A 197 42.15 11.56 -2.69
C THR A 197 43.41 11.98 -1.96
N GLU A 198 44.50 11.22 -2.11
CA GLU A 198 45.83 11.68 -1.70
C GLU A 198 46.22 12.86 -2.60
N GLU A 199 46.20 14.09 -2.08
CA GLU A 199 46.83 15.22 -2.75
C GLU A 199 48.33 15.23 -2.43
N GLU A 200 49.14 14.97 -3.46
CA GLU A 200 50.58 15.18 -3.45
C GLU A 200 50.88 16.62 -3.87
N LYS A 201 51.46 17.41 -2.96
CA LYS A 201 51.87 18.79 -3.24
C LYS A 201 53.38 18.91 -3.07
N GLU A 202 54.04 19.46 -4.07
CA GLU A 202 55.49 19.71 -4.06
C GLU A 202 55.77 21.01 -3.26
N ASP A 203 56.67 20.95 -2.27
CA ASP A 203 57.05 22.14 -1.48
C ASP A 203 57.94 23.03 -2.36
N PRO A 204 57.52 24.28 -2.67
CA PRO A 204 58.25 25.16 -3.57
C PRO A 204 59.61 25.64 -3.02
N ARG A 205 59.97 25.28 -1.78
CA ARG A 205 61.24 25.65 -1.15
C ARG A 205 62.34 24.59 -1.29
N ASP A 206 62.00 23.31 -1.45
CA ASP A 206 62.99 22.23 -1.54
C ASP A 206 62.71 21.16 -2.61
N GLY A 207 61.59 21.24 -3.33
CA GLY A 207 61.22 20.31 -4.41
C GLY A 207 60.78 18.92 -3.92
N ARG A 208 60.55 18.71 -2.62
CA ARG A 208 60.03 17.42 -2.10
C ARG A 208 58.51 17.39 -2.13
N ILE A 209 57.97 16.27 -2.62
CA ILE A 209 56.54 15.97 -2.62
C ILE A 209 56.11 15.51 -1.22
N ARG A 210 55.04 16.12 -0.68
CA ARG A 210 54.41 15.69 0.57
C ARG A 210 52.95 15.32 0.33
N ARG A 211 52.53 14.22 0.94
CA ARG A 211 51.13 13.75 0.95
C ARG A 211 50.40 14.34 2.13
N PHE A 212 49.25 14.96 1.85
CA PHE A 212 48.34 15.44 2.89
C PHE A 212 47.06 14.61 2.89
N HIS A 213 46.62 14.20 4.08
CA HIS A 213 45.31 13.59 4.28
C HIS A 213 44.36 14.71 4.73
N SER A 214 43.34 15.03 3.93
CA SER A 214 42.22 15.85 4.41
C SER A 214 41.20 14.93 5.07
N THR A 215 40.94 15.14 6.36
CA THR A 215 39.71 14.69 7.03
C THR A 215 38.50 15.45 6.52
#